data_AF-A0A4R9BKI0-F1
#
_entry.id   AF-A0A4R9BKI0-F1
#
_cell.length_a   1.000
_cell.length_b   1.000
_cell.length_c   1.000
_cell.angle_alpha   90.00
_cell.angle_beta   90.00
_cell.angle_gamma   90.00
#
_symmetry.space_group_name_H-M   'P 1'
#
loop_
_entity.id
_entity.type
_entity.pdbx_description
1 polymer ?
#
loop_
_entity_poly.entity_id
_entity_poly.type
_entity_poly.pdbx_seq_one_letter_code
_entity_poly.pdbx_strand_id
1 'polypeptide(L)'
;MMNSDVTIVMGRELCYRCLQPRTITLLGHIVRFECPDPACNEVLWLIRTKSQKAVKERAAAGLPPIRTGMTSSNSEAPPAPLTLVPPLPEVERPPRQRRAGAPHLKAVPPLDN
;
A
#
# COMPACT_ATOMS: atom_id res chain seq x y z
N MET A 1 -12.90 -33.14 -21.97
CA MET A 1 -13.56 -32.32 -20.93
C MET A 1 -12.50 -31.37 -20.39
N MET A 2 -12.64 -30.06 -20.64
CA MET A 2 -11.74 -29.07 -20.06
C MET A 2 -12.13 -28.94 -18.58
N ASN A 3 -11.25 -29.31 -17.66
CA ASN A 3 -11.42 -28.98 -16.26
C ASN A 3 -11.32 -27.46 -16.15
N SER A 4 -12.45 -26.80 -15.90
CA SER A 4 -12.47 -25.39 -15.60
C SER A 4 -11.88 -25.21 -14.21
N ASP A 5 -10.58 -24.92 -14.12
CA ASP A 5 -9.92 -24.64 -12.86
C ASP A 5 -10.56 -23.39 -12.22
N VAL A 6 -11.32 -23.63 -11.16
CA VAL A 6 -11.95 -22.55 -10.39
C VAL A 6 -10.90 -21.93 -9.47
N THR A 7 -10.69 -20.63 -9.59
CA THR A 7 -9.80 -19.88 -8.69
C THR A 7 -10.62 -19.31 -7.53
N ILE A 8 -10.27 -19.70 -6.30
CA ILE A 8 -10.93 -19.20 -5.09
C ILE A 8 -10.03 -18.16 -4.43
N VAL A 9 -10.56 -16.94 -4.27
CA VAL A 9 -9.88 -15.82 -3.61
C VAL A 9 -10.52 -15.60 -2.24
N MET A 10 -9.71 -15.68 -1.18
CA MET A 10 -10.12 -15.44 0.21
C MET A 10 -11.22 -16.40 0.71
N GLY A 11 -11.14 -17.68 0.36
CA GLY A 11 -12.18 -18.72 0.49
C GLY A 11 -12.69 -19.11 1.89
N ARG A 12 -12.67 -18.21 2.89
CA ARG A 12 -13.41 -18.37 4.14
C ARG A 12 -14.70 -17.56 4.10
N GLU A 13 -15.78 -18.11 4.66
CA GLU A 13 -17.09 -17.44 4.75
C GLU A 13 -17.07 -16.17 5.61
N LEU A 14 -16.17 -16.12 6.61
CA LEU A 14 -16.01 -14.98 7.51
C LEU A 14 -14.76 -14.17 7.18
N CYS A 15 -14.85 -12.86 7.40
CA CYS A 15 -13.69 -11.96 7.38
C CYS A 15 -12.68 -12.37 8.46
N TYR A 16 -11.40 -12.47 8.11
CA TYR A 16 -10.31 -12.81 9.03
C TYR A 16 -10.06 -11.73 10.10
N ARG A 17 -10.48 -10.48 9.85
CA ARG A 17 -10.25 -9.36 10.77
C ARG A 17 -11.47 -9.07 11.65
N CYS A 18 -12.62 -8.78 11.04
CA CYS A 18 -13.82 -8.36 11.78
C CYS A 18 -14.85 -9.48 12.00
N LEU A 19 -14.61 -10.69 11.48
CA LEU A 19 -15.50 -11.85 11.58
C LEU A 19 -16.90 -11.66 10.96
N GLN A 20 -17.11 -10.57 10.21
CA GLN A 20 -18.37 -10.36 9.47
C GLN A 20 -18.51 -11.40 8.34
N PRO A 21 -19.74 -11.84 8.02
CA PRO A 21 -20.01 -12.65 6.85
C PRO A 21 -19.57 -11.95 5.57
N ARG A 22 -19.03 -12.71 4.63
CA ARG A 22 -18.56 -12.17 3.35
C ARG A 22 -19.63 -12.22 2.27
N THR A 23 -19.50 -11.30 1.33
CA THR A 23 -20.19 -11.37 0.05
C THR A 23 -19.43 -12.31 -0.88
N ILE A 24 -20.14 -13.26 -1.48
CA ILE A 24 -19.58 -14.21 -2.45
C ILE A 24 -19.93 -13.72 -3.85
N THR A 25 -18.92 -13.47 -4.66
CA THR A 25 -19.09 -13.04 -6.06
C THR A 25 -18.42 -14.03 -7.01
N LEU A 26 -19.16 -14.45 -8.04
CA LEU A 26 -18.66 -15.32 -9.11
C LEU A 26 -18.35 -14.46 -10.34
N LEU A 27 -17.08 -14.42 -10.73
CA LEU A 27 -16.58 -13.66 -11.88
C LEU A 27 -15.91 -14.64 -12.86
N GLY A 28 -16.71 -15.19 -13.78
CA GLY A 28 -16.25 -16.24 -14.69
C GLY A 28 -15.85 -17.51 -13.92
N HIS A 29 -14.57 -17.85 -13.93
CA HIS A 29 -14.00 -18.99 -13.20
C HIS A 29 -13.44 -18.60 -11.82
N ILE A 30 -13.63 -17.35 -11.38
CA ILE A 30 -13.11 -16.83 -10.12
C ILE A 30 -14.23 -16.70 -9.11
N VAL A 31 -14.10 -17.35 -7.95
CA VAL A 31 -14.97 -17.14 -6.80
C VAL A 31 -14.25 -16.23 -5.81
N ARG A 32 -14.83 -15.07 -5.55
CA ARG A 32 -14.31 -14.07 -4.60
C ARG A 32 -15.16 -13.99 -3.36
N PHE A 33 -14.49 -13.85 -2.24
CA PHE A 33 -15.06 -13.71 -0.92
C PHE A 33 -14.63 -12.35 -0.35
N GLU A 34 -15.53 -11.37 -0.37
CA GLU A 34 -15.22 -9.98 -0.03
C GLU A 34 -15.86 -9.57 1.30
N CYS A 35 -15.10 -8.88 2.15
CA CYS A 35 -15.63 -8.29 3.38
C CYS A 35 -16.54 -7.10 3.00
N PRO A 36 -17.79 -7.03 3.51
CA PRO A 36 -18.72 -5.96 3.14
C PRO A 36 -18.30 -4.58 3.69
N ASP A 37 -17.50 -4.57 4.75
CA ASP A 37 -16.97 -3.34 5.35
C ASP A 37 -15.67 -2.88 4.64
N PRO A 38 -15.69 -1.76 3.89
CA PRO A 38 -14.50 -1.24 3.23
C PRO A 38 -13.46 -0.68 4.23
N ALA A 39 -13.87 -0.29 5.45
CA ALA A 39 -12.95 0.19 6.48
C ALA A 39 -12.18 -0.96 7.15
N CYS A 40 -12.67 -2.20 7.01
CA CYS A 40 -12.05 -3.38 7.58
C CYS A 40 -10.63 -3.65 7.06
N ASN A 41 -10.22 -3.11 5.90
CA ASN A 41 -8.83 -3.17 5.40
C ASN A 41 -8.16 -4.56 5.58
N GLU A 42 -8.93 -5.62 5.36
CA GLU A 42 -8.58 -6.98 5.74
C GLU A 42 -7.28 -7.45 5.09
N VAL A 43 -7.12 -7.16 3.80
CA VAL A 43 -5.96 -7.58 3.01
C VAL A 43 -4.68 -6.99 3.60
N LEU A 44 -4.70 -5.71 3.96
CA LEU A 44 -3.56 -5.05 4.62
C LEU A 44 -3.26 -5.66 5.98
N TRP A 45 -4.29 -6.00 6.75
CA TRP A 45 -4.12 -6.68 8.03
C TRP A 45 -3.48 -8.07 7.84
N LEU A 46 -3.95 -8.86 6.87
CA LEU A 46 -3.38 -10.18 6.57
C LEU A 46 -1.93 -10.09 6.11
N ILE A 47 -1.59 -9.12 5.26
CA ILE A 47 -0.21 -8.87 4.84
C ILE A 47 0.68 -8.58 6.05
N ARG A 48 0.25 -7.68 6.94
CA ARG A 48 0.99 -7.34 8.18
C ARG A 48 1.13 -8.54 9.11
N THR A 49 0.05 -9.30 9.32
CA THR A 49 0.07 -10.47 10.20
C THR A 49 1.00 -11.55 9.64
N LYS A 50 0.94 -11.83 8.33
CA LYS A 50 1.86 -12.77 7.67
C LYS A 50 3.31 -12.29 7.72
N SER A 51 3.57 -11.00 7.48
CA SER A 51 4.93 -10.46 7.53
C SER A 51 5.50 -10.53 8.94
N GLN A 52 4.72 -10.19 9.98
CA GLN A 52 5.15 -10.32 11.37
C GLN A 52 5.44 -11.76 11.76
N LYS A 53 4.59 -12.71 11.33
CA LYS A 53 4.82 -14.14 11.57
C LYS A 53 6.12 -14.60 10.90
N ALA A 54 6.33 -14.24 9.63
CA ALA A 54 7.56 -14.57 8.91
C ALA A 54 8.81 -13.98 9.59
N VAL A 55 8.73 -12.75 10.11
CA VAL A 55 9.83 -12.13 10.88
C VAL A 55 10.12 -12.92 12.16
N LYS A 56 9.09 -13.31 12.91
CA LYS A 56 9.25 -14.13 14.14
C LYS A 56 9.87 -15.49 13.84
N GLU A 57 9.40 -16.18 12.80
CA GLU A 57 9.93 -17.48 12.37
C GLU A 57 11.39 -17.35 11.93
N ARG A 58 11.73 -16.29 11.21
CA ARG A 58 13.09 -16.01 10.78
C ARG A 58 14.04 -15.74 11.96
N ALA A 59 13.59 -14.98 12.95
CA ALA A 59 14.34 -14.74 14.18
C ALA A 59 14.55 -16.04 14.97
N ALA A 60 13.52 -16.89 15.07
CA ALA A 60 13.62 -18.20 15.70
C ALA A 60 14.61 -19.14 14.97
N ALA A 61 14.72 -19.00 13.64
CA ALA A 61 15.68 -19.73 12.82
C ALA A 61 17.11 -19.13 12.84
N GLY A 62 17.38 -18.06 13.61
CA GLY A 62 18.68 -17.41 13.67
C GLY A 62 19.09 -16.69 12.38
N LEU A 63 18.15 -16.46 11.47
CA LEU A 63 18.41 -15.83 10.18
C LEU A 63 18.45 -14.29 10.29
N PRO A 64 19.33 -13.61 9.55
CA PRO A 64 19.48 -12.16 9.63
C PRO A 64 18.21 -11.44 9.17
N PRO A 65 17.85 -10.29 9.75
CA PRO A 65 16.62 -9.57 9.42
C PRO A 65 16.55 -9.21 7.93
N ILE A 66 15.34 -9.30 7.34
CA ILE A 66 15.10 -8.86 5.97
C ILE A 66 15.22 -7.34 5.96
N ARG A 67 16.28 -6.81 5.34
CA ARG A 67 16.41 -5.38 5.07
C ARG A 67 15.40 -4.99 3.99
N THR A 68 14.18 -4.66 4.38
CA THR A 68 13.26 -3.93 3.50
C THR A 68 13.85 -2.55 3.27
N GLY A 69 14.45 -2.33 2.10
CA GLY A 69 15.03 -1.06 1.69
C GLY A 69 13.99 0.05 1.62
N MET A 70 13.74 0.69 2.75
CA MET A 70 13.46 2.11 2.83
C MET A 70 14.55 2.65 3.76
N THR A 71 15.59 3.19 3.14
CA THR A 71 16.79 3.69 3.81
C THR A 71 16.43 4.82 4.77
N SER A 72 16.22 4.51 6.04
CA SER A 72 16.78 5.35 7.10
C SER A 72 18.19 4.87 7.34
N SER A 73 19.11 5.34 6.50
CA SER A 73 20.54 5.20 6.74
C SER A 73 20.94 6.11 7.91
N ASN A 74 20.68 5.67 9.15
CA ASN A 74 21.60 5.97 10.25
C ASN A 74 22.76 4.97 10.16
N SER A 75 23.51 5.07 9.07
CA SER A 75 24.89 4.58 9.06
C SER A 75 25.71 5.73 9.59
N GLU A 76 26.14 5.58 10.84
CA GLU A 76 27.14 6.41 11.50
C GLU A 76 28.44 6.31 10.70
N ALA A 77 28.54 7.12 9.65
CA ALA A 77 29.77 7.35 8.92
C ALA A 77 30.40 8.63 9.51
N PRO A 78 31.68 8.64 9.87
CA PRO A 78 32.34 9.87 10.29
C PRO A 78 32.25 10.91 9.15
N PRO A 79 32.02 12.20 9.47
CA PRO A 79 31.83 13.22 8.45
C PRO A 79 33.09 13.31 7.58
N ALA A 80 32.94 13.05 6.28
CA ALA A 80 33.97 13.34 5.30
C ALA A 80 34.19 14.87 5.24
N PRO A 81 35.44 15.35 5.18
CA PRO A 81 35.71 16.78 5.11
C PRO A 81 35.07 17.37 3.85
N LEU A 82 34.41 18.52 4.02
CA LEU A 82 33.70 19.24 2.96
C LEU A 82 34.70 19.76 1.92
N THR A 83 34.96 18.96 0.89
CA THR A 83 35.62 19.45 -0.31
C THR A 83 34.68 20.42 -1.01
N LEU A 84 35.09 21.68 -1.12
CA LEU A 84 34.40 22.77 -1.81
C LEU A 84 34.09 22.38 -3.26
N VAL A 85 32.83 22.07 -3.54
CA VAL A 85 32.32 21.97 -4.91
C VAL A 85 32.16 23.39 -5.45
N PRO A 86 32.77 23.76 -6.60
CA PRO A 86 32.53 25.06 -7.20
C PRO A 86 31.05 25.19 -7.61
N PRO A 87 30.41 26.35 -7.42
CA PRO A 87 29.01 26.53 -7.76
C PRO A 87 28.79 26.35 -9.26
N LEU A 88 27.81 25.52 -9.61
CA LEU A 88 27.34 25.35 -10.99
C LEU A 88 26.70 26.65 -11.49
N PRO A 89 26.89 27.03 -12.76
CA PRO A 89 26.30 28.25 -13.32
C PRO A 89 24.77 28.18 -13.26
N GLU A 90 24.19 29.30 -12.85
CA GLU A 90 22.75 29.46 -12.62
C GLU A 90 22.00 29.44 -13.95
N VAL A 91 21.38 28.31 -14.27
CA VAL A 91 20.50 28.19 -15.44
C VAL A 91 19.16 28.80 -15.09
N GLU A 92 18.85 29.94 -15.71
CA GLU A 92 17.56 30.63 -15.63
C GLU A 92 16.43 29.68 -16.04
N ARG A 93 15.58 29.28 -15.09
CA ARG A 93 14.42 28.44 -15.38
C ARG A 93 13.29 29.33 -15.88
N PRO A 94 12.63 28.99 -17.00
CA PRO A 94 11.50 29.77 -17.49
C PRO A 94 10.35 29.78 -16.47
N PRO A 95 9.55 30.86 -16.42
CA PRO A 95 8.49 31.02 -15.45
C PRO A 95 7.43 29.91 -15.62
N ARG A 96 7.09 29.27 -14.49
CA ARG A 96 5.99 28.30 -14.42
C ARG A 96 4.68 28.97 -14.86
N GLN A 97 4.14 28.55 -16.00
CA GLN A 97 2.78 28.92 -16.39
C GLN A 97 1.79 28.37 -15.35
N ARG A 98 1.18 29.26 -14.57
CA ARG A 98 0.00 28.94 -13.76
C ARG A 98 -1.13 28.57 -14.70
N ARG A 99 -1.56 27.31 -14.70
CA ARG A 99 -2.81 26.91 -15.34
C ARG A 99 -3.96 27.64 -14.66
N ALA A 100 -4.55 28.61 -15.35
CA ALA A 100 -5.82 29.21 -14.97
C ALA A 100 -6.95 28.23 -15.31
N GLY A 101 -7.15 27.22 -14.46
CA GLY A 101 -8.32 26.36 -14.50
C GLY A 101 -9.30 26.79 -13.41
N ALA A 102 -10.54 27.08 -13.79
CA ALA A 102 -11.60 27.30 -12.82
C ALA A 102 -11.82 26.02 -11.99
N PRO A 103 -11.98 26.10 -10.66
CA PRO A 103 -12.26 24.94 -9.83
C PRO A 103 -13.60 24.32 -10.26
N HIS A 104 -13.58 23.08 -10.72
CA HIS A 104 -14.76 22.33 -11.19
C HIS A 104 -15.72 21.91 -10.06
N LEU A 105 -15.49 22.37 -8.83
CA LEU A 105 -16.30 22.02 -7.67
C LEU A 105 -17.52 22.94 -7.60
N LYS A 106 -18.66 22.45 -8.07
CA LYS A 106 -19.96 23.04 -7.73
C LYS A 106 -20.27 22.71 -6.26
N ALA A 107 -20.41 23.73 -5.44
CA ALA A 107 -20.90 23.60 -4.08
C ALA A 107 -22.34 23.04 -4.11
N VAL A 108 -22.60 21.99 -3.34
CA VAL A 108 -23.95 21.44 -3.12
C VAL A 108 -24.62 22.30 -2.04
N PRO A 109 -25.81 22.87 -2.28
CA PRO A 109 -26.51 23.62 -1.24
C PRO A 109 -27.00 22.68 -0.12
N PRO A 110 -27.03 23.14 1.14
CA PRO A 110 -27.57 22.37 2.25
C PRO A 110 -29.08 22.12 2.06
N LEU A 111 -29.55 20.94 2.46
CA LEU A 111 -30.96 20.62 2.57
C LEU A 111 -31.55 21.39 3.76
N ASP A 112 -32.43 22.35 3.48
CA ASP A 112 -33.28 22.97 4.49
C ASP A 112 -34.37 21.97 4.92
N ASN A 113 -34.57 21.85 6.25
CA ASN A 113 -35.69 21.16 6.90
C ASN A 113 -36.79 22.17 7.23
#